data_AF-W2YII8-F1
#
_entry.id   AF-W2YII8-F1
#
_cell.length_a   1.000
_cell.length_b   1.000
_cell.length_c   1.000
_cell.angle_alpha   90.00
_cell.angle_beta   90.00
_cell.angle_gamma   90.00
#
_symmetry.space_group_name_H-M   'P 1'
#
loop_
_entity.id
_entity.type
_entity.pdbx_description
1 polymer ?
#
loop_
_entity_poly.entity_id
_entity_poly.type
_entity_poly.pdbx_seq_one_letter_code
_entity_poly.pdbx_strand_id
1 'polypeptide(L)'
;MTKDLHPLSMRWTMVKSTIGHVQRTTYDLPDAKNPNHVYGYEIPRDPENAGQVIGKWVQATPSPATTTGRSFIETNRQAIIHGCVSAGENRRYANEHPGIVVKPAAKCKGGFVPTNDTIYGIKSKESEDIWGLVQARYTSFSNDDAYYPDLGSMKTRGVRPRIHLQRIVD
;
A
#
# COMPACT_ATOMS: atom_id res chain seq x y z
N MET A 1 -32.68 81.93 17.00
CA MET A 1 -33.27 81.22 15.84
C MET A 1 -32.19 81.04 14.79
N THR A 2 -31.55 79.87 14.77
CA THR A 2 -30.74 79.38 13.66
C THR A 2 -31.05 77.89 13.58
N LYS A 3 -31.76 77.50 12.52
CA LYS A 3 -32.16 76.11 12.28
C LYS A 3 -30.98 75.44 11.60
N ASP A 4 -30.23 74.65 12.34
CA ASP A 4 -29.19 73.81 11.77
C ASP A 4 -29.86 72.68 10.99
N LEU A 5 -29.74 72.74 9.67
CA LEU A 5 -30.20 71.67 8.79
C LEU A 5 -29.37 70.42 9.09
N HIS A 6 -30.01 69.41 9.68
CA HIS A 6 -29.46 68.06 9.69
C HIS A 6 -29.13 67.64 8.24
N PRO A 7 -27.91 67.18 7.94
CA PRO A 7 -27.65 66.56 6.66
C PRO A 7 -28.55 65.33 6.58
N LEU A 8 -29.42 65.37 5.57
CA LEU A 8 -30.39 64.33 5.22
C LEU A 8 -29.78 62.95 5.45
N SER A 9 -30.49 62.10 6.19
CA SER A 9 -30.25 60.67 6.29
C SER A 9 -29.98 60.11 4.89
N MET A 10 -28.70 59.95 4.56
CA MET A 10 -28.29 59.32 3.30
C MET A 10 -28.52 57.84 3.45
N ARG A 11 -29.76 57.42 3.21
CA ARG A 11 -30.05 56.02 2.92
C ARG A 11 -29.38 55.69 1.59
N TRP A 12 -28.25 54.98 1.64
CA TRP A 12 -27.63 54.39 0.45
C TRP A 12 -28.53 53.27 -0.07
N THR A 13 -29.49 53.61 -0.92
CA THR A 13 -30.43 52.64 -1.51
C THR A 13 -29.93 52.04 -2.82
N MET A 14 -28.72 52.40 -3.28
CA MET A 14 -28.18 51.89 -4.55
C MET A 14 -26.72 51.44 -4.37
N VAL A 15 -26.51 50.14 -4.26
CA VAL A 15 -25.18 49.52 -4.31
C VAL A 15 -24.79 49.44 -5.79
N LYS A 16 -23.81 50.25 -6.21
CA LYS A 16 -23.30 50.22 -7.58
C LYS A 16 -22.51 48.93 -7.78
N SER A 17 -22.87 48.14 -8.78
CA SER A 17 -22.04 47.00 -9.19
C SER A 17 -20.71 47.52 -9.71
N THR A 18 -19.62 47.03 -9.14
CA THR A 18 -18.25 47.30 -9.58
C THR A 18 -17.74 46.04 -10.26
N ILE A 19 -17.28 46.18 -11.50
CA ILE A 19 -16.78 45.05 -12.28
C ILE A 19 -15.39 44.67 -11.72
N GLY A 20 -15.14 43.37 -11.54
CA GLY A 20 -13.86 42.84 -11.06
C GLY A 20 -13.66 42.87 -9.54
N HIS A 21 -14.65 43.32 -8.76
CA HIS A 21 -14.60 43.31 -7.30
C HIS A 21 -15.65 42.37 -6.72
N VAL A 22 -15.32 41.69 -5.63
CA VAL A 22 -16.28 40.86 -4.88
C VAL A 22 -17.26 41.77 -4.14
N GLN A 23 -18.49 41.28 -3.92
CA GLN A 23 -19.48 41.97 -3.11
C GLN A 23 -18.92 42.24 -1.71
N ARG A 24 -19.08 43.48 -1.22
CA ARG A 24 -18.66 43.85 0.13
C ARG A 24 -19.53 43.13 1.15
N THR A 25 -18.90 42.48 2.12
CA THR A 25 -19.59 41.85 3.24
C THR A 25 -20.16 42.91 4.18
N THR A 26 -21.30 42.62 4.80
CA THR A 26 -21.90 43.46 5.86
C THR A 26 -21.35 43.13 7.26
N TYR A 27 -20.52 42.10 7.37
CA TYR A 27 -19.92 41.66 8.63
C TYR A 27 -18.56 42.32 8.86
N ASP A 28 -18.26 42.61 10.13
CA ASP A 28 -16.92 43.03 10.59
C ASP A 28 -15.96 41.84 10.56
N LEU A 29 -15.26 41.68 9.44
CA LEU A 29 -14.29 40.61 9.26
C LEU A 29 -13.01 40.87 10.09
N PRO A 30 -12.36 39.82 10.60
CA PRO A 30 -11.12 39.94 11.39
C PRO A 30 -9.94 40.55 10.61
N ASP A 31 -9.97 40.48 9.28
CA ASP A 31 -9.00 41.13 8.39
C ASP A 31 -8.92 42.66 8.60
N ALA A 32 -10.03 43.30 8.99
CA ALA A 32 -10.04 44.73 9.30
C ALA A 32 -9.26 45.09 10.59
N LYS A 33 -9.08 44.12 11.50
CA LYS A 33 -8.38 44.32 12.79
C LYS A 33 -6.95 43.78 12.76
N ASN A 34 -6.72 42.70 12.02
CA ASN A 34 -5.40 42.11 11.83
C ASN A 34 -5.21 41.78 10.34
N PRO A 35 -4.41 42.56 9.61
CA PRO A 35 -4.20 42.36 8.17
C PRO A 35 -3.45 41.07 7.84
N ASN A 36 -2.93 40.36 8.85
CA ASN A 36 -2.25 39.07 8.69
C ASN A 36 -3.14 37.89 9.16
N HIS A 37 -4.44 38.09 9.31
CA HIS A 37 -5.33 37.01 9.71
C HIS A 37 -5.42 35.96 8.60
N VAL A 38 -4.93 34.76 8.89
CA VAL A 38 -5.07 33.61 7.98
C VAL A 38 -6.38 32.90 8.29
N TYR A 39 -7.27 32.88 7.30
CA TYR A 39 -8.50 32.12 7.38
C TYR A 39 -8.24 30.63 7.18
N GLY A 40 -8.95 29.80 7.94
CA GLY A 40 -8.87 28.35 7.86
C GLY A 40 -8.46 27.72 9.18
N TYR A 41 -8.51 26.39 9.22
CA TYR A 41 -8.04 25.62 10.38
C TYR A 41 -6.54 25.35 10.21
N GLU A 42 -5.75 25.60 11.24
CA GLU A 42 -4.34 25.25 11.24
C GLU A 42 -4.19 23.73 11.22
N ILE A 43 -3.45 23.20 10.25
CA ILE A 43 -3.12 21.77 10.22
C ILE A 43 -1.86 21.59 11.07
N PRO A 44 -1.97 21.02 12.29
CA PRO A 44 -0.79 20.75 13.10
C PRO A 44 0.07 19.73 12.36
N ARG A 45 1.34 20.08 12.10
CA ARG A 45 2.30 19.13 11.56
C ARG A 45 2.83 18.27 12.69
N ASP A 46 2.96 16.98 12.43
CA ASP A 46 3.60 16.07 13.38
C ASP A 46 5.01 16.56 13.70
N PRO A 47 5.45 16.46 14.96
CA PRO A 47 6.79 16.87 15.36
C PRO A 47 7.88 15.95 14.78
N GLU A 48 7.51 14.73 14.37
CA GLU A 48 8.44 13.77 13.80
C GLU A 48 8.51 13.91 12.27
N ASN A 49 9.71 14.16 11.77
CA ASN A 49 9.98 14.23 10.33
C ASN A 49 10.11 12.80 9.76
N ALA A 50 9.81 12.60 8.47
CA ALA A 50 9.90 11.30 7.80
C ALA A 50 11.27 10.60 8.00
N GLY A 51 12.35 11.39 8.04
CA GLY A 51 13.70 10.86 8.34
C GLY A 51 13.86 10.31 9.77
N GLN A 52 13.17 10.92 10.75
CA GLN A 52 13.18 10.41 12.13
C GLN A 52 12.35 9.15 12.27
N VAL A 53 11.23 9.04 11.55
CA VAL A 53 10.40 7.83 11.53
C VAL A 53 11.19 6.64 10.97
N ILE A 54 11.94 6.86 9.88
CA ILE A 54 12.80 5.83 9.29
C ILE A 54 13.96 5.47 10.23
N GLY A 55 14.61 6.46 10.85
CA GLY A 55 15.75 6.25 11.75
C GLY A 55 15.38 5.59 13.09
N LYS A 56 14.16 5.80 13.58
CA LYS A 56 13.62 5.19 14.81
C LYS A 56 12.85 3.91 14.55
N TRP A 57 12.97 3.30 13.36
CA TRP A 57 12.31 2.02 13.11
C TRP A 57 12.95 0.95 14.00
N VAL A 58 12.40 0.78 15.20
CA VAL A 58 12.86 -0.17 16.21
C VAL A 58 12.67 -1.57 15.62
N GLN A 59 13.77 -2.26 15.38
CA GLN A 59 13.72 -3.69 15.10
C GLN A 59 13.08 -4.38 16.29
N ALA A 60 12.02 -5.15 16.03
CA ALA A 60 11.32 -5.88 17.09
C ALA A 60 12.33 -6.74 17.85
N THR A 61 12.44 -6.51 19.16
CA THR A 61 13.19 -7.41 20.03
C THR A 61 12.49 -8.77 19.99
N PRO A 62 13.14 -9.82 19.47
CA PRO A 62 12.51 -11.12 19.39
C PRO A 62 12.18 -11.59 20.82
N SER A 63 10.97 -12.12 21.00
CA SER A 63 10.57 -12.71 22.27
C SER A 63 11.51 -13.85 22.65
N PRO A 64 11.72 -14.12 23.95
CA PRO A 64 12.53 -15.25 24.38
C PRO A 64 11.95 -16.53 23.76
N ALA A 65 12.84 -17.33 23.16
CA ALA A 65 12.46 -18.56 22.50
C ALA A 65 11.64 -19.45 23.44
N THR A 66 10.50 -19.95 22.97
CA THR A 66 9.67 -20.90 23.71
C THR A 66 10.52 -22.09 24.12
N THR A 67 10.76 -22.25 25.42
CA THR A 67 11.43 -23.43 25.95
C THR A 67 10.53 -24.64 25.71
N THR A 68 11.02 -25.61 24.94
CA THR A 68 10.30 -26.87 24.72
C THR A 68 10.03 -27.54 26.06
N GLY A 69 8.78 -27.92 26.30
CA GLY A 69 8.36 -28.63 27.52
C GLY A 69 8.95 -30.05 27.61
N ARG A 70 8.91 -30.64 28.81
CA ARG A 70 9.44 -31.98 29.06
C ARG A 70 8.78 -33.03 28.15
N SER A 71 9.54 -33.99 27.65
CA SER A 71 9.02 -35.09 26.85
C SER A 71 8.70 -36.30 27.73
N PHE A 72 7.43 -36.49 28.07
CA PHE A 72 6.96 -37.62 28.88
C PHE A 72 7.33 -38.99 28.28
N ILE A 73 7.31 -39.10 26.94
CA ILE A 73 7.58 -40.36 26.24
C ILE A 73 9.04 -40.79 26.44
N GLU A 74 9.97 -39.87 26.26
CA GLU A 74 11.40 -40.17 26.42
C GLU A 74 11.77 -40.38 27.88
N THR A 75 11.17 -39.58 28.79
CA THR A 75 11.31 -39.81 30.24
C THR A 75 10.87 -41.21 30.63
N ASN A 76 9.73 -41.69 30.13
CA ASN A 76 9.25 -43.04 30.41
C ASN A 76 10.16 -44.11 29.79
N ARG A 77 10.68 -43.87 28.58
CA ARG A 77 11.62 -44.79 27.93
C ARG A 77 12.90 -44.95 28.75
N GLN A 78 13.46 -43.83 29.23
CA GLN A 78 14.65 -43.85 30.07
C GLN A 78 14.37 -44.50 31.44
N ALA A 79 13.20 -44.25 32.03
CA ALA A 79 12.81 -44.90 33.28
C ALA A 79 12.75 -46.43 33.15
N ILE A 80 12.25 -46.94 32.02
CA ILE A 80 12.26 -48.39 31.72
C ILE A 80 13.69 -48.91 31.56
N ILE A 81 14.57 -48.17 30.87
CA ILE A 81 16.00 -48.54 30.72
C ILE A 81 16.69 -48.60 32.10
N HIS A 82 16.33 -47.69 33.01
CA HIS A 82 16.84 -47.64 34.38
C HIS A 82 16.16 -48.64 35.33
N GLY A 83 15.23 -49.46 34.84
CA GLY A 83 14.59 -50.52 35.64
C GLY A 83 13.48 -50.02 36.58
N CYS A 84 12.92 -48.84 36.37
CA CYS A 84 11.74 -48.36 37.11
C CYS A 84 10.49 -49.08 36.60
N VAL A 85 10.10 -50.17 37.25
CA VAL A 85 8.94 -51.00 36.85
C VAL A 85 7.65 -50.50 37.51
N SER A 86 7.75 -49.92 38.72
CA SER A 86 6.58 -49.43 39.46
C SER A 86 6.15 -48.03 39.03
N ALA A 87 4.84 -47.76 39.10
CA ALA A 87 4.27 -46.44 38.82
C ALA A 87 4.81 -45.36 39.77
N GLY A 88 5.13 -45.72 41.02
CA GLY A 88 5.74 -44.79 41.99
C GLY A 88 7.16 -44.40 41.62
N GLU A 89 7.95 -45.37 41.15
CA GLU A 89 9.34 -45.18 40.73
C GLU A 89 9.42 -44.35 39.46
N ASN A 90 8.55 -44.59 38.48
CA ASN A 90 8.44 -43.76 37.28
C ASN A 90 8.13 -42.29 37.60
N ARG A 91 7.26 -42.05 38.60
CA ARG A 91 6.95 -40.68 39.04
C ARG A 91 8.14 -40.03 39.74
N ARG A 92 8.91 -40.77 40.53
CA ARG A 92 10.17 -40.29 41.15
C ARG A 92 11.21 -39.95 40.09
N TYR A 93 11.43 -40.87 39.15
CA TYR A 93 12.37 -40.71 38.05
C TYR A 93 12.06 -39.46 37.20
N ALA A 94 10.78 -39.23 36.89
CA ALA A 94 10.33 -38.05 36.14
C ALA A 94 10.51 -36.72 36.89
N ASN A 95 10.51 -36.75 38.22
CA ASN A 95 10.75 -35.56 39.04
C ASN A 95 12.25 -35.27 39.21
N GLU A 96 13.08 -36.32 39.28
CA GLU A 96 14.54 -36.22 39.35
C GLU A 96 15.16 -35.75 38.02
N HIS A 97 14.51 -36.07 36.89
CA HIS A 97 15.02 -35.76 35.54
C HIS A 97 14.06 -34.86 34.73
N PRO A 98 13.83 -33.58 35.13
CA PRO A 98 12.92 -32.67 34.43
C PRO A 98 13.47 -32.18 33.08
N GLY A 99 14.78 -32.33 32.84
CA GLY A 99 15.48 -31.82 31.66
C GLY A 99 15.41 -32.70 30.40
N ILE A 100 14.68 -33.81 30.44
CA ILE A 100 14.54 -34.69 29.28
C ILE A 100 13.60 -34.03 28.28
N VAL A 101 14.19 -33.43 27.24
CA VAL A 101 13.50 -32.73 26.17
C VAL A 101 13.93 -33.36 24.85
N VAL A 102 12.96 -33.88 24.10
CA VAL A 102 13.18 -34.36 22.74
C VAL A 102 12.79 -33.27 21.75
N LYS A 103 13.72 -32.94 20.84
CA LYS A 103 13.39 -32.10 19.69
C LYS A 103 12.34 -32.84 18.85
N PRO A 104 11.18 -32.23 18.56
CA PRO A 104 10.19 -32.88 17.72
C PRO A 104 10.85 -33.26 16.40
N ALA A 105 10.57 -34.47 15.90
CA ALA A 105 11.04 -34.90 14.60
C ALA A 105 10.61 -33.84 13.57
N ALA A 106 11.58 -33.20 12.92
CA ALA A 106 11.28 -32.27 11.85
C ALA A 106 10.41 -33.03 10.85
N LYS A 107 9.21 -32.51 10.56
CA LYS A 107 8.37 -33.02 9.47
C LYS A 107 9.01 -32.64 8.14
N CYS A 108 10.22 -33.14 7.90
CA CYS A 108 10.88 -33.06 6.62
C CYS A 108 10.15 -34.05 5.70
N LYS A 109 9.41 -33.53 4.73
CA LYS A 109 9.11 -34.32 3.54
C LYS A 109 10.45 -34.54 2.85
N GLY A 110 11.01 -35.74 3.01
CA GLY A 110 12.28 -36.09 2.38
C GLY A 110 12.18 -35.90 0.87
N GLY A 111 13.16 -35.21 0.28
CA GLY A 111 13.37 -35.22 -1.17
C GLY A 111 13.87 -33.91 -1.78
N PHE A 112 13.61 -32.75 -1.17
CA PHE A 112 14.00 -31.48 -1.77
C PHE A 112 15.05 -30.75 -0.96
N VAL A 113 16.29 -30.77 -1.46
CA VAL A 113 17.38 -29.91 -0.99
C VAL A 113 17.44 -28.73 -1.96
N PRO A 114 17.06 -27.52 -1.53
CA PRO A 114 17.15 -26.33 -2.38
C PRO A 114 18.62 -26.12 -2.77
N THR A 115 18.88 -26.04 -4.07
CA THR A 115 20.20 -25.64 -4.59
C THR A 115 20.26 -24.11 -4.57
N ASN A 116 21.44 -23.49 -4.61
CA ASN A 116 21.59 -22.02 -4.60
C ASN A 116 20.79 -21.30 -5.71
N ASP A 117 20.38 -22.01 -6.75
CA ASP A 117 19.57 -21.50 -7.87
C ASP A 117 18.06 -21.65 -7.66
N THR A 118 17.61 -22.24 -6.55
CA THR A 118 16.19 -22.42 -6.28
C THR A 118 15.59 -21.12 -5.73
N ILE A 119 14.80 -20.44 -6.56
CA ILE A 119 14.01 -19.27 -6.12
C ILE A 119 12.75 -19.77 -5.41
N TYR A 120 12.58 -19.37 -4.16
CA TYR A 120 11.39 -19.68 -3.37
C TYR A 120 10.19 -18.82 -3.80
N GLY A 121 8.98 -19.38 -3.64
CA GLY A 121 7.72 -18.68 -3.90
C GLY A 121 6.92 -19.29 -5.06
N ILE A 122 5.78 -18.67 -5.35
CA ILE A 122 4.91 -19.05 -6.46
C ILE A 122 5.20 -18.08 -7.60
N LYS A 123 5.65 -18.59 -8.75
CA LYS A 123 5.83 -17.75 -9.95
C LYS A 123 4.48 -17.16 -10.36
N SER A 124 4.45 -15.86 -10.63
CA SER A 124 3.26 -15.22 -11.21
C SER A 124 2.93 -15.88 -12.55
N LYS A 125 1.65 -16.19 -12.76
CA LYS A 125 1.15 -16.61 -14.06
C LYS A 125 1.14 -15.38 -14.97
N GLU A 126 1.69 -15.51 -16.18
CA GLU A 126 1.66 -14.45 -17.18
C GLU A 126 0.20 -14.08 -17.52
N SER A 127 -0.07 -12.79 -17.67
CA SER A 127 -1.37 -12.29 -18.14
C SER A 127 -1.56 -12.59 -19.62
N GLU A 128 -2.81 -12.62 -20.08
CA GLU A 128 -3.15 -12.77 -21.51
C GLU A 128 -2.47 -11.66 -22.36
N ASP A 129 -2.16 -11.98 -23.62
CA ASP A 129 -1.50 -11.06 -24.54
C ASP A 129 -2.39 -9.85 -24.87
N ILE A 130 -1.84 -8.64 -24.71
CA ILE A 130 -2.55 -7.37 -24.94
C ILE A 130 -3.04 -7.31 -26.39
N TRP A 131 -2.24 -7.76 -27.36
CA TRP A 131 -2.63 -7.74 -28.77
C TRP A 131 -3.75 -8.74 -29.07
N GLY A 132 -3.73 -9.91 -28.43
CA GLY A 132 -4.84 -10.86 -28.48
C GLY A 132 -6.14 -10.30 -27.92
N LEU A 133 -6.06 -9.47 -26.87
CA LEU A 133 -7.21 -8.78 -26.28
C LEU A 133 -7.77 -7.68 -27.21
N VAL A 134 -6.90 -6.82 -27.76
CA VAL A 134 -7.28 -5.72 -28.66
C VAL A 134 -7.92 -6.24 -29.95
N GLN A 135 -7.42 -7.34 -30.48
CA GLN A 135 -7.96 -7.98 -31.68
C GLN A 135 -9.17 -8.88 -31.40
N ALA A 136 -9.67 -8.91 -30.15
CA ALA A 136 -10.79 -9.72 -29.73
C ALA A 136 -10.66 -11.21 -30.11
N ARG A 137 -9.43 -11.74 -30.16
CA ARG A 137 -9.14 -13.10 -30.67
C ARG A 137 -9.79 -14.22 -29.86
N TYR A 138 -10.11 -13.93 -28.61
CA TYR A 138 -10.73 -14.86 -27.68
C TYR A 138 -12.26 -14.69 -27.60
N THR A 139 -12.84 -13.85 -28.48
CA THR A 139 -14.29 -13.67 -28.58
C THR A 139 -14.86 -14.53 -29.69
N SER A 140 -16.08 -15.03 -29.50
CA SER A 140 -16.78 -15.90 -30.45
C SER A 140 -17.71 -15.14 -31.39
N PHE A 141 -17.51 -13.82 -31.56
CA PHE A 141 -18.33 -13.01 -32.45
C PHE A 141 -17.93 -13.31 -33.91
N SER A 142 -18.90 -13.57 -34.79
CA SER A 142 -18.64 -13.59 -36.23
C SER A 142 -18.48 -12.15 -36.72
N ASN A 143 -17.38 -11.88 -37.43
CA ASN A 143 -17.24 -10.63 -38.19
C ASN A 143 -18.07 -10.71 -39.47
N ASP A 144 -19.39 -10.73 -39.34
CA ASP A 144 -20.33 -10.60 -40.47
C ASP A 144 -20.53 -9.12 -40.82
N ASP A 145 -19.44 -8.37 -40.97
CA ASP A 145 -19.50 -6.99 -41.47
C ASP A 145 -19.59 -7.01 -43.00
N ALA A 146 -20.73 -7.46 -43.53
CA ALA A 146 -21.04 -7.43 -44.96
C ALA A 146 -21.16 -5.99 -45.53
N TYR A 147 -21.13 -4.97 -44.67
CA TYR A 147 -21.32 -3.56 -45.02
C TYR A 147 -20.02 -2.79 -45.32
N TYR A 148 -18.84 -3.36 -45.05
CA TYR A 148 -17.57 -2.71 -45.36
C TYR A 148 -16.78 -3.49 -46.43
N PRO A 149 -16.22 -2.81 -47.43
CA PRO A 149 -15.41 -3.47 -48.45
C PRO A 149 -14.13 -4.06 -47.83
N ASP A 150 -13.81 -5.31 -48.19
CA ASP A 150 -12.59 -6.00 -47.78
C ASP A 150 -11.34 -5.29 -48.35
N LEU A 151 -10.59 -4.65 -47.47
CA LEU A 151 -9.36 -3.92 -47.81
C LEU A 151 -8.12 -4.83 -47.80
N GLY A 152 -8.24 -6.13 -47.50
CA GLY A 152 -7.12 -7.07 -47.43
C GLY A 152 -6.36 -7.24 -48.75
N SER A 153 -7.03 -6.99 -49.87
CA SER A 153 -6.43 -7.01 -51.21
C SER A 153 -5.93 -5.63 -51.69
N MET A 154 -6.11 -4.57 -50.90
CA MET A 154 -5.79 -3.21 -51.31
C MET A 154 -4.27 -2.96 -51.26
N LYS A 155 -3.63 -3.03 -52.43
CA LYS A 155 -2.21 -2.64 -52.59
C LYS A 155 -2.06 -1.13 -52.42
N THR A 156 -1.53 -0.69 -51.28
CA THR A 156 -1.15 0.71 -51.04
C THR A 156 0.02 1.08 -51.95
N ARG A 157 -0.28 1.65 -53.12
CA ARG A 157 0.74 2.28 -53.98
C ARG A 157 0.96 3.70 -53.53
N GLY A 158 2.02 3.91 -52.75
CA GLY A 158 2.49 5.23 -52.38
C GLY A 158 3.87 5.14 -51.74
N VAL A 159 4.91 5.52 -52.47
CA VAL A 159 6.22 5.82 -51.88
C VAL A 159 6.04 7.10 -51.08
N ARG A 160 6.05 7.01 -49.74
CA ARG A 160 6.12 8.20 -48.90
C ARG A 160 7.51 8.82 -49.06
N PRO A 161 7.64 10.14 -49.27
CA PRO A 161 8.97 10.77 -49.29
C PRO A 161 9.65 10.57 -47.93
N ARG A 162 10.86 10.01 -47.95
CA ARG A 162 11.73 9.90 -46.78
C ARG A 162 12.16 11.31 -46.38
N ILE A 163 11.62 11.82 -45.28
CA ILE A 163 12.08 13.06 -44.66
C ILE A 163 13.47 12.80 -44.07
N HIS A 164 14.50 13.51 -44.56
CA HIS A 164 15.83 13.48 -43.98
C HIS A 164 15.81 14.29 -42.67
N LEU A 165 15.89 13.61 -41.54
CA LEU A 165 16.18 14.28 -40.27
C LEU A 165 17.68 14.55 -40.22
N GLN A 166 18.08 15.78 -40.56
CA GLN A 166 19.39 16.27 -40.18
C GLN A 166 19.44 16.31 -38.65
N ARG A 167 20.30 15.50 -38.05
CA ARG A 167 20.65 15.63 -36.63
C ARG A 167 21.27 17.01 -36.45
N ILE A 168 20.61 17.86 -35.69
CA ILE A 168 21.25 19.06 -35.12
C ILE A 168 22.18 18.54 -34.03
N VAL A 169 23.48 18.63 -34.31
CA VAL A 169 24.52 18.63 -33.29
C VAL A 169 24.85 20.09 -33.08
N ASP A 170 24.51 20.60 -31.90
CA ASP A 170 25.30 21.54 -31.09
C ASP A 170 24.69 21.53 -29.67
#